data_AF-A0A0T9R1D1-F1
#
_entry.id   AF-A0A0T9R1D1-F1
#
_cell.length_a   1.000
_cell.length_b   1.000
_cell.length_c   1.000
_cell.angle_alpha   90.00
_cell.angle_beta   90.00
_cell.angle_gamma   90.00
#
_symmetry.space_group_name_H-M   'P 1'
#
loop_
_entity.id
_entity.type
_entity.pdbx_description
1 polymer ?
#
loop_
_entity_poly.entity_id
_entity_poly.type
_entity_poly.pdbx_seq_one_letter_code
_entity_poly.pdbx_strand_id
1 'polypeptide(L)'
;MKEKAIIELKTERDIRLFLWLNKDDAATLNFQTISLVRNYNANQMYGGDINVTTHAINEAFFELYNPDILNSYTFRMKRKKECFLPSREFSWFKKCQESCYFTWTFVRCFSKRNRALLNPIIPNEPVINTNTPYNYFDLPLYPVSHQERVQSIVDFFDRIDIPLINKINLMSFIRNEWHARYYFRNNLPLTEKDKKKCDWAWDYINKDKRKVVEGTKKRIDKRVAEEAEKNEVNSNESLNNINAKEDALELSNFRPTALSQIVASVVISPLPLRDAPMYSPSFLSLFRPVNTTEKYLTLNCIYIFLYHKDPNFLARFTKAWESLSHRKSVKKNKNKTKNILKEKIITSDFEEVISSEPEKQTSEQDEKITQAQEIITKVAERDDSISSEKELIDANLEPKGYISWF
;
A
#
# COMPACT_ATOMS: atom_id res chain seq x y z
N MET A 1 13.40 39.63 -46.72
CA MET A 1 13.89 38.99 -45.48
C MET A 1 13.01 37.79 -45.21
N LYS A 2 13.53 36.57 -45.26
CA LYS A 2 12.79 35.41 -44.74
C LYS A 2 12.74 35.57 -43.22
N GLU A 3 11.54 35.57 -42.64
CA GLU A 3 11.34 35.54 -41.19
C GLU A 3 12.23 34.43 -40.59
N LYS A 4 13.07 34.79 -39.61
CA LYS A 4 13.89 33.82 -38.90
C LYS A 4 12.94 32.89 -38.15
N ALA A 5 13.09 31.58 -38.33
CA ALA A 5 12.25 30.60 -37.64
C ALA A 5 12.46 30.73 -36.13
N ILE A 6 11.42 31.12 -35.38
CA ILE A 6 11.47 31.27 -33.92
C ILE A 6 10.78 30.06 -33.27
N ILE A 7 11.40 29.54 -32.21
CA ILE A 7 10.84 28.47 -31.39
C ILE A 7 9.88 29.13 -30.38
N GLU A 8 8.58 29.06 -30.65
CA GLU A 8 7.54 29.67 -29.81
C GLU A 8 7.17 28.81 -28.60
N LEU A 9 7.70 29.19 -27.43
CA LEU A 9 7.36 28.61 -26.13
C LEU A 9 6.59 29.64 -25.31
N LYS A 10 5.33 29.36 -24.97
CA LYS A 10 4.41 30.32 -24.34
C LYS A 10 4.01 29.93 -22.92
N THR A 11 4.32 28.69 -22.52
CA THR A 11 3.94 28.15 -21.21
C THR A 11 5.10 27.37 -20.61
N GLU A 12 5.08 27.18 -19.28
CA GLU A 12 6.05 26.31 -18.63
C GLU A 12 6.00 24.85 -19.16
N ARG A 13 4.82 24.37 -19.59
CA ARG A 13 4.66 23.03 -20.20
C ARG A 13 5.40 22.96 -21.52
N ASP A 14 5.35 24.03 -22.32
CA ASP A 14 6.08 24.12 -23.58
C ASP A 14 7.60 24.01 -23.32
N ILE A 15 8.11 24.80 -22.36
CA ILE A 15 9.52 24.82 -22.00
C ILE A 15 9.98 23.45 -21.49
N ARG A 16 9.25 22.84 -20.54
CA ARG A 16 9.61 21.52 -19.98
C ARG A 16 9.61 20.43 -21.04
N LEU A 17 8.63 20.41 -21.95
CA LEU A 17 8.63 19.44 -23.05
C LEU A 17 9.80 19.69 -24.01
N PHE A 18 10.02 20.94 -24.41
CA PHE A 18 11.07 21.28 -25.36
C PHE A 18 12.45 20.89 -24.83
N LEU A 19 12.74 21.25 -23.58
CA LEU A 19 14.01 20.89 -22.93
C LEU A 19 14.14 19.38 -22.75
N TRP A 20 13.06 18.64 -22.46
CA TRP A 20 13.11 17.19 -22.39
C TRP A 20 13.39 16.54 -23.75
N LEU A 21 12.73 17.00 -24.82
CA LEU A 21 12.91 16.47 -26.18
C LEU A 21 14.33 16.70 -26.72
N ASN A 22 14.98 17.78 -26.30
CA ASN A 22 16.26 18.26 -26.82
C ASN A 22 17.34 18.33 -25.72
N LYS A 23 17.21 17.53 -24.66
CA LYS A 23 18.13 17.55 -23.51
C LYS A 23 19.57 17.21 -23.90
N ASP A 24 19.73 16.31 -24.87
CA ASP A 24 21.02 15.82 -25.39
C ASP A 24 21.42 16.55 -26.68
N ASP A 25 20.71 17.61 -27.05
CA ASP A 25 21.00 18.40 -28.24
C ASP A 25 22.27 19.24 -28.05
N ALA A 26 23.10 19.32 -29.09
CA ALA A 26 24.36 20.06 -29.05
C ALA A 26 24.15 21.54 -28.69
N ALA A 27 23.04 22.17 -29.10
CA ALA A 27 22.74 23.56 -28.72
C ALA A 27 22.53 23.67 -27.20
N THR A 28 21.73 22.77 -26.62
CA THR A 28 21.48 22.73 -25.17
C THR A 28 22.78 22.49 -24.38
N LEU A 29 23.61 21.54 -24.83
CA LEU A 29 24.88 21.20 -24.17
C LEU A 29 25.93 22.31 -24.29
N ASN A 30 26.09 22.90 -25.48
CA ASN A 30 27.02 24.00 -25.72
C ASN A 30 26.62 25.27 -24.95
N PHE A 31 25.31 25.49 -24.77
CA PHE A 31 24.83 26.61 -23.98
C PHE A 31 25.21 26.50 -22.50
N GLN A 32 25.37 25.29 -21.98
CA GLN A 32 25.81 25.06 -20.60
C GLN A 32 27.33 25.12 -20.41
N THR A 33 28.11 24.74 -21.43
CA THR A 33 29.54 24.42 -21.27
C THR A 33 30.47 25.48 -21.86
N ILE A 34 30.08 26.16 -22.92
CA ILE A 34 30.97 27.10 -23.63
C ILE A 34 30.78 28.51 -23.05
N SER A 35 31.88 29.11 -22.60
CA SER A 35 31.93 30.52 -22.21
C SER A 35 32.02 31.39 -23.45
N LEU A 36 30.87 31.71 -24.03
CA LEU A 36 30.72 32.74 -25.07
C LEU A 36 30.15 34.02 -24.47
N VAL A 37 30.41 35.16 -25.12
CA VAL A 37 29.69 36.41 -24.83
C VAL A 37 28.25 36.22 -25.29
N ARG A 38 27.32 36.15 -24.33
CA ARG A 38 25.90 35.88 -24.58
C ARG A 38 25.02 36.92 -23.91
N ASN A 39 23.82 37.10 -24.45
CA ASN A 39 22.82 37.97 -23.83
C ASN A 39 22.16 37.28 -22.64
N TYR A 40 22.10 35.94 -22.65
CA TYR A 40 21.53 35.14 -21.57
C TYR A 40 22.53 34.14 -20.98
N ASN A 41 22.41 33.89 -19.68
CA ASN A 41 23.18 32.89 -18.97
C ASN A 41 22.53 31.50 -19.06
N ALA A 42 23.32 30.44 -18.86
CA ALA A 42 22.82 29.06 -18.93
C ALA A 42 21.68 28.77 -17.93
N ASN A 43 21.72 29.40 -16.75
CA ASN A 43 20.69 29.22 -15.71
C ASN A 43 19.33 29.79 -16.14
N GLN A 44 19.32 30.83 -16.97
CA GLN A 44 18.10 31.43 -17.51
C GLN A 44 17.38 30.49 -18.47
N MET A 45 18.07 29.53 -19.10
CA MET A 45 17.42 28.49 -19.93
C MET A 45 16.54 27.54 -19.09
N TYR A 46 16.80 27.44 -17.79
CA TYR A 46 16.02 26.65 -16.83
C TYR A 46 15.27 27.53 -15.82
N GLY A 47 15.18 28.83 -16.11
CA GLY A 47 14.54 29.82 -15.24
C GLY A 47 13.02 29.73 -15.23
N GLY A 48 12.41 30.34 -14.21
CA GLY A 48 10.96 30.40 -14.06
C GLY A 48 10.28 31.45 -14.95
N ASP A 49 11.01 32.43 -15.47
CA ASP A 49 10.45 33.45 -16.38
C ASP A 49 10.37 32.89 -17.80
N ILE A 50 9.13 32.66 -18.27
CA ILE A 50 8.86 32.05 -19.58
C ILE A 50 9.48 32.86 -20.72
N ASN A 51 9.42 34.20 -20.66
CA ASN A 51 9.93 35.04 -21.73
C ASN A 51 11.45 34.95 -21.78
N VAL A 52 12.12 35.15 -20.64
CA VAL A 52 13.59 35.08 -20.54
C VAL A 52 14.08 33.71 -20.95
N THR A 53 13.46 32.64 -20.45
CA THR A 53 13.81 31.26 -20.81
C THR A 53 13.65 30.99 -22.30
N THR A 54 12.56 31.47 -22.91
CA THR A 54 12.34 31.29 -24.35
C THR A 54 13.39 32.02 -25.19
N HIS A 55 13.81 33.22 -24.78
CA HIS A 55 14.85 33.97 -25.47
C HIS A 55 16.21 33.28 -25.33
N ALA A 56 16.56 32.79 -24.13
CA ALA A 56 17.77 32.01 -23.90
C ALA A 56 17.81 30.74 -24.76
N ILE A 57 16.70 29.99 -24.86
CA ILE A 57 16.60 28.81 -25.74
C ILE A 57 16.80 29.20 -27.20
N ASN A 58 16.14 30.27 -27.68
CA ASN A 58 16.31 30.70 -29.06
C ASN A 58 17.74 31.18 -29.35
N GLU A 59 18.40 31.90 -28.43
CA GLU A 59 19.81 32.27 -28.56
C GLU A 59 20.69 31.03 -28.72
N ALA A 60 20.54 30.03 -27.84
CA ALA A 60 21.30 28.78 -27.89
C ALA A 60 21.18 28.05 -29.24
N PHE A 61 19.95 27.95 -29.76
CA PHE A 61 19.69 27.24 -31.02
C PHE A 61 20.09 28.06 -32.24
N PHE A 62 19.98 29.40 -32.19
CA PHE A 62 20.39 30.29 -33.28
C PHE A 62 21.90 30.39 -33.45
N GLU A 63 22.66 30.22 -32.37
CA GLU A 63 24.13 30.17 -32.42
C GLU A 63 24.62 28.96 -33.24
N LEU A 64 23.90 27.83 -33.18
CA LEU A 64 24.37 26.57 -33.75
C LEU A 64 23.68 26.19 -35.07
N TYR A 65 22.42 26.56 -35.27
CA TYR A 65 21.59 26.04 -36.35
C TYR A 65 21.12 27.10 -37.33
N ASN A 66 21.05 26.71 -38.61
CA ASN A 66 20.49 27.52 -39.68
C ASN A 66 18.93 27.54 -39.63
N PRO A 67 18.27 28.48 -40.36
CA PRO A 67 16.81 28.60 -40.34
C PRO A 67 16.03 27.34 -40.74
N ASP A 68 16.55 26.52 -41.66
CA ASP A 68 15.85 25.32 -42.12
C ASP A 68 15.82 24.23 -41.03
N ILE A 69 16.91 24.07 -40.30
CA ILE A 69 16.98 23.19 -39.14
C ILE A 69 16.06 23.71 -38.03
N LEU A 70 16.09 25.02 -37.74
CA LEU A 70 15.24 25.63 -36.71
C LEU A 70 13.74 25.43 -37.00
N ASN A 71 13.33 25.53 -38.27
CA ASN A 71 11.96 25.23 -38.70
C ASN A 71 11.53 23.80 -38.33
N SER A 72 12.44 22.83 -38.36
CA SER A 72 12.13 21.44 -37.97
C SER A 72 11.80 21.32 -36.48
N TYR A 73 12.51 22.04 -35.60
CA TYR A 73 12.21 22.09 -34.16
C TYR A 73 10.86 22.76 -33.90
N THR A 74 10.59 23.90 -34.54
CA THR A 74 9.31 24.59 -34.44
C THR A 74 8.15 23.70 -34.89
N PHE A 75 8.31 22.99 -36.02
CA PHE A 75 7.30 22.05 -36.53
C PHE A 75 7.06 20.87 -35.58
N ARG A 76 8.13 20.23 -35.09
CA ARG A 76 8.04 19.12 -34.12
C ARG A 76 7.34 19.56 -32.84
N MET A 77 7.69 20.74 -32.32
CA MET A 77 7.09 21.29 -31.11
C MET A 77 5.60 21.58 -31.33
N LYS A 78 5.23 22.21 -32.44
CA LYS A 78 3.83 22.49 -32.79
C LYS A 78 2.98 21.21 -32.77
N ARG A 79 3.43 20.14 -33.44
CA ARG A 79 2.73 18.85 -33.46
C ARG A 79 2.56 18.22 -32.07
N LYS A 80 3.56 18.34 -31.20
CA LYS A 80 3.46 17.83 -29.83
C LYS A 80 2.48 18.64 -28.99
N LYS A 81 2.47 19.97 -29.14
CA LYS A 81 1.54 20.88 -28.45
C LYS A 81 0.08 20.62 -28.83
N GLU A 82 -0.19 20.29 -30.08
CA GLU A 82 -1.54 19.88 -30.54
C GLU A 82 -2.05 18.63 -29.82
N CYS A 83 -1.14 17.81 -29.28
CA CYS A 83 -1.47 16.61 -28.51
C CYS A 83 -1.49 16.85 -27.00
N PHE A 84 -1.45 18.09 -26.51
CA PHE A 84 -1.53 18.37 -25.08
C PHE A 84 -2.92 18.18 -24.53
N LEU A 85 -3.00 17.48 -23.38
CA LEU A 85 -4.23 17.50 -22.60
C LEU A 85 -4.50 18.93 -22.12
N PRO A 86 -5.74 19.44 -22.30
CA PRO A 86 -6.15 20.72 -21.72
C PRO A 86 -5.99 20.73 -20.20
N SER A 87 -5.58 21.87 -19.64
CA SER A 87 -5.30 21.99 -18.20
C SER A 87 -6.48 21.60 -17.29
N ARG A 88 -7.72 21.74 -17.79
CA ARG A 88 -8.96 21.33 -17.10
C ARG A 88 -9.05 19.83 -16.84
N GLU A 89 -8.45 18.99 -17.68
CA GLU A 89 -8.50 17.53 -17.56
C GLU A 89 -7.76 17.04 -16.31
N PHE A 90 -6.82 17.84 -15.80
CA PHE A 90 -6.07 17.54 -14.57
C PHE A 90 -6.74 18.08 -13.29
N SER A 91 -7.83 18.85 -13.41
CA SER A 91 -8.42 19.57 -12.26
C SER A 91 -8.98 18.65 -11.18
N TRP A 92 -9.52 17.49 -11.55
CA TRP A 92 -10.24 16.59 -10.65
C TRP A 92 -9.34 15.94 -9.57
N PHE A 93 -8.04 15.81 -9.82
CA PHE A 93 -7.09 15.27 -8.84
C PHE A 93 -6.13 16.31 -8.26
N LYS A 94 -5.98 17.48 -8.90
CA LYS A 94 -5.06 18.53 -8.45
C LYS A 94 -5.29 19.01 -7.01
N LYS A 95 -6.51 18.93 -6.49
CA LYS A 95 -6.85 19.37 -5.13
C LYS A 95 -6.98 18.24 -4.10
N CYS A 96 -6.91 16.98 -4.53
CA CYS A 96 -7.08 15.82 -3.65
C CYS A 96 -5.82 14.96 -3.70
N GLN A 97 -5.15 14.81 -2.55
CA GLN A 97 -3.86 14.12 -2.48
C GLN A 97 -3.99 12.64 -2.78
N GLU A 98 -5.10 12.01 -2.37
CA GLU A 98 -5.36 10.59 -2.59
C GLU A 98 -5.61 10.27 -4.07
N SER A 99 -6.46 11.04 -4.74
CA SER A 99 -6.73 10.85 -6.17
C SER A 99 -5.51 11.18 -7.02
N CYS A 100 -4.70 12.16 -6.61
CA CYS A 100 -3.41 12.44 -7.23
C CYS A 100 -2.44 11.27 -7.03
N TYR A 101 -2.33 10.70 -5.83
CA TYR A 101 -1.51 9.51 -5.57
C TYR A 101 -1.93 8.33 -6.42
N PHE A 102 -3.24 8.07 -6.49
CA PHE A 102 -3.81 7.01 -7.30
C PHE A 102 -3.46 7.19 -8.78
N THR A 103 -3.67 8.41 -9.31
CA THR A 103 -3.36 8.75 -10.71
C THR A 103 -1.88 8.58 -11.00
N TRP A 104 -1.01 9.02 -10.09
CA TRP A 104 0.44 8.85 -10.20
C TRP A 104 0.82 7.37 -10.23
N THR A 105 0.33 6.56 -9.29
CA THR A 105 0.59 5.11 -9.24
C THR A 105 0.12 4.42 -10.53
N PHE A 106 -1.03 4.84 -11.07
CA PHE A 106 -1.55 4.33 -12.31
C PHE A 106 -0.60 4.60 -13.49
N VAL A 107 -0.21 5.87 -13.71
CA VAL A 107 0.70 6.23 -14.81
C VAL A 107 2.08 5.61 -14.64
N ARG A 108 2.55 5.46 -13.38
CA ARG A 108 3.79 4.76 -13.02
C ARG A 108 3.75 3.29 -13.46
N CYS A 109 2.60 2.66 -13.36
CA CYS A 109 2.38 1.25 -13.71
C CYS A 109 1.82 1.05 -15.13
N PHE A 110 1.71 2.10 -15.96
CA PHE A 110 1.02 2.04 -17.25
C PHE A 110 1.68 1.05 -18.22
N SER A 111 1.12 -0.16 -18.33
CA SER A 111 1.61 -1.23 -19.21
C SER A 111 0.58 -2.36 -19.31
N LYS A 112 0.47 -2.99 -20.49
CA LYS A 112 -0.35 -4.20 -20.69
C LYS A 112 0.07 -5.35 -19.77
N ARG A 113 1.34 -5.41 -19.38
CA ARG A 113 1.86 -6.43 -18.44
C ARG A 113 1.34 -6.26 -17.01
N ASN A 114 0.82 -5.07 -16.68
CA ASN A 114 0.32 -4.73 -15.34
C ASN A 114 -1.21 -4.77 -15.25
N ARG A 115 -1.91 -5.36 -16.24
CA ARG A 115 -3.38 -5.52 -16.27
C ARG A 115 -3.97 -6.08 -14.98
N ALA A 116 -3.24 -6.98 -14.31
CA ALA A 116 -3.66 -7.58 -13.05
C ALA A 116 -3.97 -6.54 -11.94
N LEU A 117 -3.35 -5.35 -11.95
CA LEU A 117 -3.64 -4.31 -10.96
C LEU A 117 -5.08 -3.80 -11.03
N LEU A 118 -5.72 -3.88 -12.20
CA LEU A 118 -7.10 -3.43 -12.37
C LEU A 118 -8.11 -4.58 -12.28
N ASN A 119 -7.67 -5.80 -12.57
CA ASN A 119 -8.52 -6.98 -12.50
C ASN A 119 -8.92 -7.32 -11.05
N PRO A 120 -10.16 -7.74 -10.81
CA PRO A 120 -10.60 -8.19 -9.49
C PRO A 120 -9.87 -9.47 -9.06
N ILE A 121 -9.52 -10.32 -10.02
CA ILE A 121 -8.79 -11.57 -9.80
C ILE A 121 -7.30 -11.32 -10.07
N ILE A 122 -6.47 -11.49 -9.05
CA ILE A 122 -5.01 -11.41 -9.14
C ILE A 122 -4.38 -12.79 -8.85
N PRO A 123 -3.22 -13.12 -9.43
CA PRO A 123 -2.36 -14.19 -8.92
C PRO A 123 -2.02 -14.07 -7.42
N ASN A 124 -1.55 -15.14 -6.78
CA ASN A 124 -1.14 -15.08 -5.37
C ASN A 124 0.10 -14.18 -5.15
N GLU A 125 1.00 -14.16 -6.13
CA GLU A 125 2.21 -13.32 -6.14
C GLU A 125 2.25 -12.48 -7.43
N PRO A 126 1.52 -11.35 -7.48
CA PRO A 126 1.54 -10.53 -8.68
C PRO A 126 2.90 -9.88 -8.86
N VAL A 127 3.52 -10.14 -10.01
CA VAL A 127 4.73 -9.44 -10.44
C VAL A 127 4.32 -8.24 -11.27
N ILE A 128 4.74 -7.05 -10.84
CA ILE A 128 4.50 -5.79 -11.53
C ILE A 128 5.72 -5.46 -12.37
N ASN A 129 5.51 -5.33 -13.67
CA ASN A 129 6.51 -4.85 -14.59
C ASN A 129 6.83 -3.39 -14.31
N THR A 130 8.08 -3.12 -13.97
CA THR A 130 8.59 -1.76 -13.72
C THR A 130 9.01 -1.07 -15.02
N ASN A 131 9.25 -1.81 -16.11
CA ASN A 131 9.62 -1.25 -17.41
C ASN A 131 8.38 -0.66 -18.11
N THR A 132 7.95 0.51 -17.65
CA THR A 132 6.79 1.26 -18.16
C THR A 132 7.24 2.53 -18.89
N PRO A 133 6.40 3.15 -19.74
CA PRO A 133 6.73 4.43 -20.39
C PRO A 133 7.18 5.50 -19.40
N TYR A 134 6.65 5.50 -18.17
CA TYR A 134 7.08 6.43 -17.13
C TYR A 134 8.59 6.37 -16.88
N ASN A 135 9.20 5.18 -16.83
CA ASN A 135 10.65 5.03 -16.62
C ASN A 135 11.48 5.61 -17.77
N TYR A 136 10.94 5.61 -19.00
CA TYR A 136 11.64 6.10 -20.19
C TYR A 136 11.49 7.62 -20.38
N PHE A 137 10.59 8.26 -19.64
CA PHE A 137 10.31 9.69 -19.78
C PHE A 137 11.08 10.57 -18.82
N ASP A 138 12.12 10.09 -18.13
CA ASP A 138 12.91 10.87 -17.16
C ASP A 138 12.04 11.60 -16.10
N LEU A 139 10.99 10.92 -15.64
CA LEU A 139 10.09 11.44 -14.61
C LEU A 139 10.61 11.04 -13.22
N PRO A 140 10.40 11.85 -12.17
CA PRO A 140 10.76 11.50 -10.80
C PRO A 140 10.18 10.13 -10.41
N LEU A 141 11.04 9.20 -10.00
CA LEU A 141 10.61 7.85 -9.62
C LEU A 141 9.89 7.85 -8.25
N TYR A 142 10.25 8.80 -7.39
CA TYR A 142 9.76 8.92 -6.01
C TYR A 142 9.44 10.40 -5.70
N PRO A 143 8.38 10.97 -6.32
CA PRO A 143 8.00 12.35 -6.04
C PRO A 143 7.62 12.51 -4.57
N VAL A 144 8.23 13.49 -3.90
CA VAL A 144 8.13 13.64 -2.43
C VAL A 144 7.01 14.57 -1.98
N SER A 145 6.39 15.28 -2.94
CA SER A 145 5.32 16.24 -2.68
C SER A 145 4.13 16.02 -3.60
N HIS A 146 2.96 16.54 -3.17
CA HIS A 146 1.76 16.57 -4.01
C HIS A 146 1.99 17.35 -5.31
N GLN A 147 2.72 18.47 -5.25
CA GLN A 147 3.03 19.27 -6.43
C GLN A 147 3.91 18.51 -7.43
N GLU A 148 4.94 17.81 -6.95
CA GLU A 148 5.79 16.96 -7.81
C GLU A 148 5.00 15.81 -8.44
N ARG A 149 4.06 15.20 -7.71
CA ARG A 149 3.16 14.16 -8.24
C ARG A 149 2.27 14.71 -9.35
N VAL A 150 1.64 15.87 -9.14
CA VAL A 150 0.85 16.56 -10.16
C VAL A 150 1.70 16.84 -11.40
N GLN A 151 2.91 17.39 -11.21
CA GLN A 151 3.81 17.73 -12.30
C GLN A 151 4.24 16.48 -13.09
N SER A 152 4.57 15.40 -12.40
CA SER A 152 4.94 14.12 -13.02
C SER A 152 3.81 13.53 -13.87
N ILE A 153 2.55 13.66 -13.42
CA ILE A 153 1.40 13.21 -14.20
C ILE A 153 1.22 14.08 -15.45
N VAL A 154 1.33 15.41 -15.32
CA VAL A 154 1.24 16.33 -16.47
C VAL A 154 2.32 16.02 -17.50
N ASP A 155 3.57 15.90 -17.05
CA ASP A 155 4.70 15.62 -17.93
C ASP A 155 4.60 14.22 -18.56
N PHE A 156 4.07 13.22 -17.85
CA PHE A 156 3.77 11.91 -18.45
C PHE A 156 2.83 12.05 -19.66
N PHE A 157 1.73 12.79 -19.49
CA PHE A 157 0.76 12.99 -20.58
C PHE A 157 1.31 13.90 -21.70
N ASP A 158 2.23 14.81 -21.39
CA ASP A 158 2.86 15.66 -22.41
C ASP A 158 3.91 14.90 -23.23
N ARG A 159 4.63 13.96 -22.60
CA ARG A 159 5.72 13.19 -23.20
C ARG A 159 5.24 11.93 -23.94
N ILE A 160 4.15 11.31 -23.51
CA ILE A 160 3.62 10.10 -24.16
C ILE A 160 3.15 10.38 -25.59
N ASP A 161 3.66 9.58 -26.53
CA ASP A 161 3.44 9.76 -27.96
C ASP A 161 2.17 9.03 -28.44
N ILE A 162 1.03 9.56 -28.03
CA ILE A 162 -0.29 9.10 -28.49
C ILE A 162 -1.17 10.30 -28.89
N PRO A 163 -2.16 10.11 -29.79
CA PRO A 163 -3.08 11.17 -30.18
C PRO A 163 -3.86 11.76 -28.99
N LEU A 164 -4.27 13.03 -29.11
CA LEU A 164 -5.00 13.75 -28.05
C LEU A 164 -6.25 12.97 -27.57
N ILE A 165 -7.03 12.42 -28.50
CA ILE A 165 -8.23 11.64 -28.18
C ILE A 165 -7.92 10.44 -27.27
N ASN A 166 -6.79 9.76 -27.51
CA ASN A 166 -6.37 8.63 -26.68
C ASN A 166 -5.92 9.09 -25.28
N LYS A 167 -5.29 10.27 -25.17
CA LYS A 167 -4.95 10.86 -23.87
C LYS A 167 -6.20 11.21 -23.06
N ILE A 168 -7.22 11.77 -23.72
CA ILE A 168 -8.51 12.11 -23.09
C ILE A 168 -9.18 10.84 -22.59
N ASN A 169 -9.25 9.80 -23.43
CA ASN A 169 -9.82 8.51 -23.06
C ASN A 169 -9.06 7.87 -21.88
N LEU A 170 -7.72 7.94 -21.89
CA LEU A 170 -6.90 7.44 -20.80
C LEU A 170 -7.14 8.21 -19.49
N MET A 171 -7.21 9.54 -19.54
CA MET A 171 -7.52 10.36 -18.35
C MET A 171 -8.92 10.05 -17.80
N SER A 172 -9.92 9.96 -18.68
CA SER A 172 -11.29 9.57 -18.31
C SER A 172 -11.34 8.18 -17.69
N PHE A 173 -10.63 7.22 -18.27
CA PHE A 173 -10.50 5.87 -17.72
C PHE A 173 -9.92 5.89 -16.31
N ILE A 174 -8.78 6.56 -16.10
CA ILE A 174 -8.14 6.65 -14.77
C ILE A 174 -9.10 7.27 -13.74
N ARG A 175 -9.84 8.32 -14.14
CA ARG A 175 -10.83 8.96 -13.29
C ARG A 175 -11.96 7.99 -12.91
N ASN A 176 -12.49 7.22 -13.86
CA ASN A 176 -13.53 6.23 -13.60
C ASN A 176 -13.02 5.11 -12.68
N GLU A 177 -11.80 4.64 -12.90
CA GLU A 177 -11.16 3.62 -12.04
C GLU A 177 -10.96 4.12 -10.61
N TRP A 178 -10.65 5.41 -10.42
CA TRP A 178 -10.60 6.04 -9.11
C TRP A 178 -11.98 6.04 -8.45
N HIS A 179 -13.01 6.51 -9.15
CA HIS A 179 -14.38 6.55 -8.62
C HIS A 179 -14.90 5.16 -8.24
N ALA A 180 -14.66 4.16 -9.10
CA ALA A 180 -15.05 2.77 -8.85
C ALA A 180 -14.37 2.17 -7.62
N ARG A 181 -13.21 2.68 -7.21
CA ARG A 181 -12.45 2.18 -6.05
C ARG A 181 -12.49 3.13 -4.84
N TYR A 182 -13.21 4.24 -4.97
CA TYR A 182 -13.21 5.28 -3.94
C TYR A 182 -13.71 4.77 -2.58
N TYR A 183 -14.64 3.82 -2.57
CA TYR A 183 -15.18 3.23 -1.34
C TYR A 183 -14.17 2.40 -0.54
N PHE A 184 -13.02 2.02 -1.13
CA PHE A 184 -11.94 1.35 -0.40
C PHE A 184 -11.08 2.33 0.41
N ARG A 185 -11.24 3.63 0.19
CA ARG A 185 -10.56 4.68 0.96
C ARG A 185 -10.92 4.53 2.43
N ASN A 186 -9.93 4.67 3.31
CA ASN A 186 -10.09 4.59 4.77
C ASN A 186 -10.51 3.22 5.33
N ASN A 187 -10.57 2.17 4.51
CA ASN A 187 -10.81 0.80 5.03
C ASN A 187 -9.62 0.28 5.84
N LEU A 188 -8.42 0.79 5.57
CA LEU A 188 -7.28 0.58 6.45
C LEU A 188 -7.53 1.33 7.77
N PRO A 189 -7.39 0.67 8.93
CA PRO A 189 -7.57 1.30 10.23
C PRO A 189 -6.35 2.18 10.58
N LEU A 190 -6.05 3.17 9.75
CA LEU A 190 -4.93 4.09 9.86
C LEU A 190 -5.43 5.52 9.85
N THR A 191 -4.71 6.40 10.53
CA THR A 191 -4.94 7.84 10.47
C THR A 191 -3.63 8.53 10.16
N GLU A 192 -3.69 9.65 9.44
CA GLU A 192 -2.52 10.44 9.05
C GLU A 192 -1.71 10.93 10.27
N LYS A 193 -2.36 11.09 11.42
CA LYS A 193 -1.74 11.57 12.67
C LYS A 193 -1.00 10.46 13.43
N ASP A 194 -1.30 9.18 13.17
CA ASP A 194 -0.70 8.07 13.90
C ASP A 194 0.61 7.60 13.26
N LYS A 195 1.69 8.35 13.55
CA LYS A 195 3.05 8.04 13.06
C LYS A 195 3.48 6.61 13.39
N LYS A 196 3.26 6.16 14.64
CA LYS A 196 3.72 4.84 15.09
C LYS A 196 3.03 3.72 14.33
N LYS A 197 1.73 3.85 14.08
CA LYS A 197 0.96 2.86 13.33
C LYS A 197 1.26 2.90 11.84
N CYS A 198 1.45 4.07 11.25
CA CYS A 198 1.86 4.20 9.85
C CYS A 198 3.26 3.61 9.60
N ASP A 199 4.23 3.89 10.48
CA ASP A 199 5.58 3.33 10.42
C ASP A 199 5.53 1.80 10.51
N TRP A 200 4.81 1.27 11.50
CA TRP A 200 4.64 -0.17 11.64
C TRP A 200 3.92 -0.80 10.43
N ALA A 201 2.89 -0.14 9.90
CA ALA A 201 2.11 -0.65 8.78
C ALA A 201 2.97 -0.77 7.52
N TRP A 202 3.80 0.25 7.26
CA TRP A 202 4.78 0.24 6.20
C TRP A 202 5.78 -0.91 6.35
N ASP A 203 6.33 -1.10 7.55
CA ASP A 203 7.22 -2.23 7.82
C ASP A 203 6.49 -3.58 7.68
N TYR A 204 5.22 -3.64 8.10
CA TYR A 204 4.42 -4.85 8.05
C TYR A 204 4.17 -5.31 6.63
N ILE A 205 3.81 -4.41 5.71
CA ILE A 205 3.54 -4.79 4.31
C ILE A 205 4.82 -5.13 3.55
N ASN A 206 5.96 -4.52 3.90
CA ASN A 206 7.24 -4.80 3.28
C ASN A 206 7.90 -6.10 3.74
N LYS A 207 7.50 -6.64 4.90
CA LYS A 207 7.98 -7.96 5.37
C LYS A 207 7.69 -9.04 4.33
N ASP A 208 8.74 -9.78 3.97
CA ASP A 208 8.66 -10.93 3.09
C ASP A 208 7.75 -12.01 3.70
N LYS A 209 6.53 -12.11 3.17
CA LYS A 209 5.52 -13.01 3.70
C LYS A 209 5.87 -14.48 3.43
N ARG A 210 6.70 -14.76 2.41
CA ARG A 210 7.19 -16.12 2.10
C ARG A 210 7.99 -16.70 3.26
N LYS A 211 8.91 -15.90 3.81
CA LYS A 211 9.69 -16.27 5.01
C LYS A 211 8.81 -16.48 6.26
N VAL A 212 7.72 -15.73 6.37
CA VAL A 212 6.77 -15.86 7.50
C VAL A 212 6.00 -17.18 7.41
N VAL A 213 5.54 -17.56 6.21
CA VAL A 213 4.86 -18.84 5.97
C VAL A 213 5.82 -20.00 6.20
N GLU A 214 7.02 -19.96 5.62
CA GLU A 214 8.04 -21.00 5.79
C GLU A 214 8.42 -21.19 7.27
N GLY A 215 8.65 -20.08 8.00
CA GLY A 215 8.93 -20.14 9.43
C GLY A 215 7.75 -20.66 10.26
N THR A 216 6.51 -20.50 9.80
CA THR A 216 5.33 -21.05 10.48
C THR A 216 5.21 -22.55 10.23
N LYS A 217 5.43 -22.99 8.99
CA LYS A 217 5.49 -24.41 8.64
C LYS A 217 6.55 -25.13 9.48
N LYS A 218 7.78 -24.61 9.53
CA LYS A 218 8.86 -25.15 10.38
C LYS A 218 8.49 -25.27 11.86
N ARG A 219 7.71 -24.32 12.41
CA ARG A 219 7.25 -24.36 13.81
C ARG A 219 6.16 -25.41 14.03
N ILE A 220 5.28 -25.61 13.07
CA ILE A 220 4.24 -26.65 13.12
C ILE A 220 4.91 -28.02 13.02
N ASP A 221 5.77 -28.20 12.02
CA ASP A 221 6.52 -29.45 11.82
C ASP A 221 7.33 -29.82 13.07
N LYS A 222 7.98 -28.83 13.71
CA LYS A 222 8.68 -29.02 14.98
C LYS A 222 7.74 -29.43 16.12
N ARG A 223 6.56 -28.82 16.26
CA ARG A 223 5.59 -29.22 17.30
C ARG A 223 5.04 -30.62 17.06
N VAL A 224 4.73 -30.96 15.81
CA VAL A 224 4.26 -32.30 15.44
C VAL A 224 5.34 -33.34 15.74
N ALA A 225 6.62 -33.04 15.46
CA ALA A 225 7.74 -33.90 15.81
C ALA A 225 7.90 -34.04 17.35
N GLU A 226 7.83 -32.94 18.11
CA GLU A 226 7.89 -32.96 19.57
C GLU A 226 6.70 -33.71 20.20
N GLU A 227 5.52 -33.65 19.61
CA GLU A 227 4.33 -34.41 20.04
C GLU A 227 4.45 -35.90 19.67
N ALA A 228 5.04 -36.23 18.52
CA ALA A 228 5.32 -37.61 18.12
C ALA A 228 6.36 -38.27 19.05
N GLU A 229 7.45 -37.57 19.38
CA GLU A 229 8.46 -38.05 20.33
C GLU A 229 7.87 -38.26 21.73
N LYS A 230 6.99 -37.36 22.21
CA LYS A 230 6.29 -37.54 23.49
C LYS A 230 5.33 -38.72 23.49
N ASN A 231 4.65 -38.97 22.37
CA ASN A 231 3.74 -40.09 22.25
C ASN A 231 4.49 -41.43 22.12
N GLU A 232 5.65 -41.48 21.47
CA GLU A 232 6.53 -42.66 21.49
C GLU A 232 7.03 -42.96 22.91
N VAL A 233 7.48 -41.95 23.66
CA VAL A 233 7.91 -42.12 25.05
C VAL A 233 6.76 -42.61 25.96
N ASN A 234 5.55 -42.07 25.81
CA ASN A 234 4.37 -42.51 26.56
C ASN A 234 3.87 -43.92 26.15
N SER A 235 4.04 -44.31 24.88
CA SER A 235 3.71 -45.67 24.41
C SER A 235 4.72 -46.70 24.94
N ASN A 236 5.99 -46.33 25.07
CA ASN A 236 7.03 -47.18 25.66
C ASN A 236 6.89 -47.28 27.20
N GLU A 237 6.40 -46.24 27.88
CA GLU A 237 6.01 -46.32 29.30
C GLU A 237 4.74 -47.15 29.53
N SER A 238 3.79 -47.12 28.60
CA SER A 238 2.55 -47.91 28.69
C SER A 238 2.76 -49.38 28.33
N LEU A 239 3.72 -49.70 27.44
CA LEU A 239 4.13 -51.08 27.12
C LEU A 239 4.91 -51.74 28.27
N ASN A 240 5.60 -50.97 29.11
CA ASN A 240 6.28 -51.49 30.30
C ASN A 240 5.31 -51.84 31.46
N ASN A 241 4.04 -51.46 31.38
CA ASN A 241 3.02 -51.76 32.40
C ASN A 241 1.95 -52.79 31.97
N ILE A 242 2.03 -53.36 30.76
CA ILE A 242 1.03 -54.35 30.27
C ILE A 242 1.62 -55.75 30.05
N ASN A 243 2.92 -55.98 30.32
CA ASN A 243 3.51 -57.32 30.32
C ASN A 243 3.16 -58.13 31.60
N ALA A 244 1.87 -58.36 31.84
CA ALA A 244 1.36 -59.41 32.70
C ALA A 244 -0.10 -59.74 32.35
N LYS A 245 -0.28 -60.44 31.22
CA LYS A 245 -1.30 -61.47 30.94
C LYS A 245 -1.66 -61.44 29.45
N GLU A 246 -1.05 -62.34 28.69
CA GLU A 246 -1.67 -62.89 27.49
C GLU A 246 -2.55 -64.07 27.91
N ASP A 247 -3.77 -64.13 27.40
CA ASP A 247 -4.41 -65.38 26.97
C ASP A 247 -5.59 -65.06 26.02
N ALA A 248 -5.33 -65.34 24.74
CA ALA A 248 -6.14 -66.07 23.75
C ALA A 248 -7.67 -65.85 23.56
N LEU A 249 -8.03 -65.76 22.27
CA LEU A 249 -9.34 -66.01 21.59
C LEU A 249 -10.50 -65.02 21.85
N GLU A 250 -11.36 -64.61 20.90
CA GLU A 250 -11.50 -64.77 19.45
C GLU A 250 -12.65 -63.82 18.97
N LEU A 251 -12.64 -63.51 17.66
CA LEU A 251 -13.76 -63.07 16.79
C LEU A 251 -14.52 -61.73 16.99
N SER A 252 -14.35 -60.87 15.98
CA SER A 252 -15.36 -60.47 14.97
C SER A 252 -15.62 -58.96 14.78
N ASN A 253 -15.23 -58.51 13.58
CA ASN A 253 -15.88 -57.58 12.65
C ASN A 253 -16.47 -56.25 13.15
N PHE A 254 -16.00 -55.12 12.60
CA PHE A 254 -16.85 -54.13 11.91
C PHE A 254 -16.00 -53.08 11.15
N ARG A 255 -16.04 -53.14 9.82
CA ARG A 255 -16.07 -51.94 8.95
C ARG A 255 -17.55 -51.68 8.69
N PRO A 256 -18.04 -50.42 8.56
CA PRO A 256 -18.05 -49.83 7.23
C PRO A 256 -18.07 -48.28 7.17
N THR A 257 -17.95 -47.83 5.92
CA THR A 257 -18.12 -46.50 5.32
C THR A 257 -19.50 -45.85 5.55
N ALA A 258 -19.49 -44.51 5.46
CA ALA A 258 -20.54 -43.59 4.97
C ALA A 258 -21.61 -43.00 5.92
N LEU A 259 -21.65 -41.66 5.96
CA LEU A 259 -22.78 -40.70 6.07
C LEU A 259 -22.18 -39.40 6.66
N SER A 260 -22.27 -38.21 6.06
CA SER A 260 -23.42 -37.60 5.40
C SER A 260 -23.02 -36.49 4.42
N GLN A 261 -23.41 -36.65 3.15
CA GLN A 261 -23.92 -35.54 2.35
C GLN A 261 -25.29 -35.10 2.91
N ILE A 262 -25.67 -33.85 2.63
CA ILE A 262 -26.90 -33.08 2.93
C ILE A 262 -26.42 -31.80 3.64
N VAL A 263 -26.29 -30.63 3.00
CA VAL A 263 -27.33 -29.87 2.29
C VAL A 263 -26.73 -29.16 1.06
N ALA A 264 -27.32 -29.39 -0.10
CA ALA A 264 -27.18 -28.51 -1.26
C ALA A 264 -28.38 -27.56 -1.28
N SER A 265 -28.12 -26.26 -1.13
CA SER A 265 -29.02 -25.20 -1.58
C SER A 265 -28.27 -23.87 -1.69
N VAL A 266 -28.15 -23.43 -2.95
CA VAL A 266 -28.03 -22.06 -3.51
C VAL A 266 -27.20 -21.00 -2.75
N VAL A 267 -26.35 -20.29 -3.51
CA VAL A 267 -25.98 -18.85 -3.39
C VAL A 267 -24.46 -18.61 -3.34
N ILE A 268 -23.99 -17.95 -4.41
CA ILE A 268 -22.73 -17.22 -4.64
C ILE A 268 -21.44 -18.02 -4.43
N SER A 269 -20.77 -18.37 -5.53
CA SER A 269 -19.38 -18.81 -5.53
C SER A 269 -18.52 -17.83 -4.70
N PRO A 270 -17.96 -18.25 -3.54
CA PRO A 270 -17.03 -17.41 -2.82
C PRO A 270 -15.78 -17.27 -3.70
N LEU A 271 -15.28 -16.04 -3.86
CA LEU A 271 -13.90 -15.80 -4.29
C LEU A 271 -13.00 -16.81 -3.56
N PRO A 272 -12.11 -17.54 -4.25
CA PRO A 272 -11.40 -18.67 -3.67
C PRO A 272 -10.70 -18.24 -2.38
N LEU A 273 -10.95 -18.99 -1.29
CA LEU A 273 -10.23 -18.81 -0.04
C LEU A 273 -8.73 -18.87 -0.34
N ARG A 274 -8.03 -17.76 -0.11
CA ARG A 274 -6.58 -17.69 -0.27
C ARG A 274 -5.89 -18.11 1.02
N ASP A 275 -5.15 -19.21 0.95
CA ASP A 275 -4.34 -19.71 2.08
C ASP A 275 -3.07 -18.88 2.30
N ALA A 276 -2.53 -18.27 1.24
CA ALA A 276 -1.32 -17.46 1.30
C ALA A 276 -1.63 -15.95 1.37
N PRO A 277 -0.97 -15.18 2.26
CA PRO A 277 -1.09 -13.72 2.27
C PRO A 277 -0.53 -13.14 0.98
N MET A 278 -1.29 -12.25 0.34
CA MET A 278 -0.85 -11.62 -0.90
C MET A 278 0.41 -10.77 -0.67
N TYR A 279 1.38 -10.85 -1.58
CA TYR A 279 2.63 -10.10 -1.48
C TYR A 279 3.21 -9.80 -2.86
N SER A 280 3.61 -8.54 -3.09
CA SER A 280 4.21 -8.10 -4.35
C SER A 280 5.42 -7.21 -4.11
N PRO A 281 6.63 -7.77 -3.96
CA PRO A 281 7.85 -6.99 -3.82
C PRO A 281 8.03 -5.96 -4.94
N SER A 282 7.71 -6.36 -6.18
CA SER A 282 7.80 -5.50 -7.35
C SER A 282 6.88 -4.28 -7.25
N PHE A 283 5.64 -4.44 -6.76
CA PHE A 283 4.75 -3.31 -6.61
C PHE A 283 5.19 -2.39 -5.46
N LEU A 284 5.56 -2.98 -4.32
CA LEU A 284 6.02 -2.23 -3.15
C LEU A 284 7.31 -1.44 -3.43
N SER A 285 8.17 -1.94 -4.32
CA SER A 285 9.41 -1.27 -4.72
C SER A 285 9.22 0.09 -5.41
N LEU A 286 8.01 0.36 -5.91
CA LEU A 286 7.65 1.62 -6.56
C LEU A 286 7.51 2.78 -5.57
N PHE A 287 7.44 2.51 -4.27
CA PHE A 287 7.14 3.51 -3.25
C PHE A 287 8.32 3.74 -2.29
N ARG A 288 8.53 5.02 -1.93
CA ARG A 288 9.54 5.48 -0.95
C ARG A 288 8.96 6.64 -0.12
N PRO A 289 7.94 6.39 0.73
CA PRO A 289 7.30 7.46 1.49
C PRO A 289 8.25 8.07 2.53
N VAL A 290 8.41 9.40 2.48
CA VAL A 290 9.41 10.13 3.29
C VAL A 290 8.92 10.53 4.69
N ASN A 291 7.62 10.80 4.84
CA ASN A 291 7.03 11.28 6.09
C ASN A 291 5.73 10.52 6.43
N THR A 292 5.13 10.80 7.58
CA THR A 292 3.93 10.10 8.05
C THR A 292 2.75 10.23 7.09
N THR A 293 2.49 11.44 6.59
CA THR A 293 1.43 11.71 5.61
C THR A 293 1.63 10.89 4.34
N GLU A 294 2.84 10.91 3.79
CA GLU A 294 3.21 10.11 2.61
C GLU A 294 3.05 8.61 2.86
N LYS A 295 3.40 8.11 4.06
CA LYS A 295 3.17 6.70 4.44
C LYS A 295 1.69 6.37 4.46
N TYR A 296 0.87 7.22 5.08
CA TYR A 296 -0.58 7.04 5.12
C TYR A 296 -1.19 6.99 3.70
N LEU A 297 -0.86 7.96 2.85
CA LEU A 297 -1.34 8.01 1.47
C LEU A 297 -0.87 6.81 0.64
N THR A 298 0.41 6.45 0.77
CA THR A 298 1.01 5.28 0.11
C THR A 298 0.28 4.00 0.52
N LEU A 299 0.08 3.78 1.82
CA LEU A 299 -0.58 2.59 2.35
C LEU A 299 -2.02 2.46 1.84
N ASN A 300 -2.78 3.56 1.86
CA ASN A 300 -4.12 3.59 1.29
C ASN A 300 -4.11 3.31 -0.23
N CYS A 301 -3.18 3.90 -0.97
CA CYS A 301 -3.05 3.66 -2.40
C CYS A 301 -2.72 2.19 -2.71
N ILE A 302 -1.77 1.60 -1.99
CA ILE A 302 -1.41 0.18 -2.14
C ILE A 302 -2.60 -0.71 -1.80
N TYR A 303 -3.36 -0.39 -0.76
CA TYR A 303 -4.57 -1.14 -0.42
C TYR A 303 -5.60 -1.11 -1.56
N ILE A 304 -5.83 0.07 -2.15
CA ILE A 304 -6.76 0.28 -3.26
C ILE A 304 -6.36 -0.50 -4.54
N PHE A 305 -5.08 -0.67 -4.82
CA PHE A 305 -4.63 -1.42 -6.02
C PHE A 305 -4.45 -2.92 -5.79
N LEU A 306 -4.06 -3.29 -4.57
CA LEU A 306 -3.59 -4.63 -4.26
C LEU A 306 -4.43 -5.21 -3.12
N TYR A 307 -4.18 -4.82 -1.88
CA TYR A 307 -4.60 -5.60 -0.71
C TYR A 307 -6.11 -5.74 -0.49
N HIS A 308 -6.95 -4.88 -1.06
CA HIS A 308 -8.41 -5.05 -1.01
C HIS A 308 -8.90 -6.35 -1.66
N LYS A 309 -8.07 -6.98 -2.51
CA LYS A 309 -8.36 -8.24 -3.20
C LYS A 309 -8.06 -9.48 -2.36
N ASP A 310 -7.51 -9.28 -1.16
CA ASP A 310 -7.24 -10.32 -0.18
C ASP A 310 -8.24 -10.16 0.97
N PRO A 311 -9.30 -10.99 1.05
CA PRO A 311 -10.40 -10.80 1.99
C PRO A 311 -9.94 -10.90 3.45
N ASN A 312 -8.84 -11.62 3.70
CA ASN A 312 -8.30 -11.84 5.03
C ASN A 312 -7.21 -10.82 5.40
N PHE A 313 -6.88 -9.88 4.51
CA PHE A 313 -5.81 -8.92 4.75
C PHE A 313 -6.10 -8.02 5.96
N LEU A 314 -7.28 -7.39 6.01
CA LEU A 314 -7.63 -6.48 7.11
C LEU A 314 -7.63 -7.20 8.47
N ALA A 315 -8.21 -8.40 8.54
CA ALA A 315 -8.22 -9.21 9.77
C ALA A 315 -6.79 -9.52 10.24
N ARG A 316 -5.91 -9.97 9.34
CA ARG A 316 -4.50 -10.24 9.67
C ARG A 316 -3.73 -8.99 10.05
N PHE A 317 -4.01 -7.87 9.37
CA PHE A 317 -3.38 -6.58 9.63
C PHE A 317 -3.76 -6.07 11.03
N THR A 318 -5.05 -6.01 11.36
CA THR A 318 -5.55 -5.56 12.67
C THR A 318 -5.03 -6.44 13.81
N LYS A 319 -5.15 -7.77 13.68
CA LYS A 319 -4.65 -8.72 14.69
C LYS A 319 -3.14 -8.58 14.93
N ALA A 320 -2.37 -8.34 13.87
CA ALA A 320 -0.92 -8.14 13.99
C ALA A 320 -0.58 -6.83 14.73
N TRP A 321 -1.33 -5.76 14.50
CA TRP A 321 -1.17 -4.49 15.23
C TRP A 321 -1.54 -4.62 16.71
N GLU A 322 -2.68 -5.23 17.01
CA GLU A 322 -3.16 -5.44 18.38
C GLU A 322 -2.18 -6.30 19.17
N SER A 323 -1.69 -7.39 18.58
CA SER A 323 -0.69 -8.25 19.23
C SER A 323 0.61 -7.49 19.52
N LEU A 324 1.07 -6.63 18.60
CA LEU A 324 2.26 -5.81 18.86
C LEU A 324 2.00 -4.78 19.97
N SER A 325 0.85 -4.12 19.94
CA SER A 325 0.46 -3.10 20.91
C SER A 325 0.34 -3.70 22.31
N HIS A 326 -0.29 -4.87 22.44
CA HIS A 326 -0.38 -5.63 23.68
C HIS A 326 1.01 -6.04 24.20
N ARG A 327 1.91 -6.55 23.34
CA ARG A 327 3.27 -6.89 23.77
C ARG A 327 4.05 -5.67 24.26
N LYS A 328 3.85 -4.51 23.63
CA LYS A 328 4.48 -3.25 24.06
C LYS A 328 3.90 -2.74 25.38
N SER A 329 2.58 -2.83 25.59
CA SER A 329 1.96 -2.43 26.86
C SER A 329 2.39 -3.34 28.01
N VAL A 330 2.41 -4.66 27.80
CA VAL A 330 2.91 -5.63 28.80
C VAL A 330 4.38 -5.38 29.13
N LYS A 331 5.24 -5.12 28.14
CA LYS A 331 6.64 -4.75 28.40
C LYS A 331 6.77 -3.46 29.19
N LYS A 332 5.97 -2.43 28.86
CA LYS A 332 5.95 -1.16 29.60
C LYS A 332 5.51 -1.36 31.05
N ASN A 333 4.48 -2.18 31.29
CA ASN A 333 4.01 -2.51 32.63
C ASN A 333 5.06 -3.30 33.41
N LYS A 334 5.67 -4.34 32.82
CA LYS A 334 6.76 -5.09 33.47
C LYS A 334 7.95 -4.20 33.83
N ASN A 335 8.31 -3.25 32.97
CA ASN A 335 9.38 -2.30 33.26
C ASN A 335 8.98 -1.29 34.35
N LYS A 336 7.72 -0.82 34.37
CA LYS A 336 7.20 0.04 35.44
C LYS A 336 7.19 -0.70 36.77
N THR A 337 6.71 -1.94 36.82
CA THR A 337 6.74 -2.78 38.04
C THR A 337 8.17 -3.05 38.50
N LYS A 338 9.11 -3.33 37.58
CA LYS A 338 10.53 -3.50 37.93
C LYS A 338 11.17 -2.22 38.46
N ASN A 339 10.82 -1.06 37.92
CA ASN A 339 11.32 0.23 38.42
C ASN A 339 10.72 0.56 39.79
N ILE A 340 9.43 0.31 40.02
CA ILE A 340 8.80 0.45 41.33
C ILE A 340 9.43 -0.53 42.34
N LEU A 341 9.73 -1.76 41.94
CA LEU A 341 10.42 -2.72 42.81
C LEU A 341 11.84 -2.23 43.15
N LYS A 342 12.57 -1.66 42.18
CA LYS A 342 13.89 -1.09 42.41
C LYS A 342 13.84 0.15 43.30
N GLU A 343 12.87 1.04 43.11
CA GLU A 343 12.66 2.20 43.98
C GLU A 343 12.29 1.76 45.40
N LYS A 344 11.44 0.73 45.56
CA LYS A 344 11.12 0.14 46.87
C LYS A 344 12.31 -0.54 47.56
N ILE A 345 13.22 -1.16 46.79
CA ILE A 345 14.45 -1.74 47.34
C ILE A 345 15.42 -0.64 47.77
N ILE A 346 15.48 0.49 47.04
CA ILE A 346 16.32 1.65 47.41
C ILE A 346 15.75 2.39 48.64
N THR A 347 14.42 2.43 48.81
CA THR A 347 13.81 3.02 50.02
C THR A 347 13.69 2.06 51.20
N SER A 348 13.92 0.75 51.04
CA SER A 348 13.94 -0.20 52.17
C SER A 348 15.28 -0.29 52.89
N ASP A 349 16.34 0.32 52.37
CA ASP A 349 17.69 0.31 52.99
C ASP A 349 17.90 1.45 54.01
N PHE A 350 16.85 2.24 54.29
CA PHE A 350 16.83 3.23 55.38
C PHE A 350 15.47 3.20 56.07
N GLU A 351 15.30 2.28 57.03
CA GLU A 351 14.61 2.46 58.31
C GLU A 351 14.30 1.08 58.91
N GLU A 352 15.11 0.72 59.92
CA GLU A 352 14.81 -0.40 60.81
C GLU A 352 14.11 0.15 62.07
N VAL A 353 13.05 -0.57 62.48
CA VAL A 353 12.39 -0.58 63.79
C VAL A 353 11.36 0.53 64.08
N ILE A 354 10.07 0.14 64.08
CA ILE A 354 9.21 0.04 65.29
C ILE A 354 8.00 -0.86 64.98
N SER A 355 7.72 -1.73 65.95
CA SER A 355 6.62 -2.71 66.07
C SER A 355 5.22 -2.11 66.04
N SER A 356 4.28 -2.74 65.31
CA SER A 356 2.97 -3.18 65.82
C SER A 356 2.12 -3.87 64.73
N GLU A 357 1.50 -5.00 65.10
CA GLU A 357 0.37 -5.63 64.39
C GLU A 357 -0.85 -4.68 64.48
N PRO A 358 -1.69 -4.53 63.42
CA PRO A 358 -2.90 -5.38 63.34
C PRO A 358 -3.50 -5.61 61.93
N GLU A 359 -4.32 -6.68 61.88
CA GLU A 359 -5.59 -6.87 61.14
C GLU A 359 -5.72 -6.72 59.61
N LYS A 360 -6.28 -7.78 59.02
CA LYS A 360 -6.76 -7.93 57.63
C LYS A 360 -7.79 -6.83 57.26
N GLN A 361 -7.40 -5.88 56.41
CA GLN A 361 -8.33 -5.04 55.66
C GLN A 361 -8.51 -5.61 54.24
N THR A 362 -9.70 -6.11 53.94
CA THR A 362 -10.18 -6.37 52.59
C THR A 362 -10.26 -5.05 51.82
N SER A 363 -9.67 -5.00 50.63
CA SER A 363 -9.57 -3.75 49.88
C SER A 363 -10.91 -3.41 49.24
N GLU A 364 -11.25 -2.12 49.22
CA GLU A 364 -12.40 -1.50 48.52
C GLU A 364 -12.51 -1.90 47.02
N GLN A 365 -11.45 -2.52 46.49
CA GLN A 365 -11.36 -3.01 45.12
C GLN A 365 -12.06 -4.37 44.95
N ASP A 366 -12.10 -5.21 45.99
CA ASP A 366 -12.73 -6.53 45.97
C ASP A 366 -14.27 -6.43 46.07
N GLU A 367 -14.80 -5.43 46.80
CA GLU A 367 -16.23 -5.14 46.84
C GLU A 367 -16.77 -4.65 45.49
N LYS A 368 -15.98 -3.83 44.76
CA LYS A 368 -16.34 -3.33 43.42
C LYS A 368 -16.30 -4.44 42.35
N ILE A 369 -15.41 -5.42 42.49
CA ILE A 369 -15.37 -6.60 41.60
C ILE A 369 -16.61 -7.47 41.82
N THR A 370 -17.04 -7.63 43.08
CA THR A 370 -18.21 -8.42 43.44
C THR A 370 -19.52 -7.76 42.94
N GLN A 371 -19.64 -6.43 43.06
CA GLN A 371 -20.78 -5.69 42.48
C GLN A 371 -20.82 -5.72 40.94
N ALA A 372 -19.68 -5.65 40.27
CA ALA A 372 -19.62 -5.71 38.81
C ALA A 372 -20.05 -7.09 38.26
N GLN A 373 -19.71 -8.17 38.97
CA GLN A 373 -20.13 -9.53 38.61
C GLN A 373 -21.64 -9.74 38.78
N GLU A 374 -22.24 -9.14 39.82
CA GLU A 374 -23.70 -9.19 40.04
C GLU A 374 -24.47 -8.43 38.94
N ILE A 375 -23.93 -7.31 38.44
CA ILE A 375 -24.54 -6.54 37.33
C ILE A 375 -24.45 -7.31 36.00
N ILE A 376 -23.32 -7.96 35.70
CA ILE A 376 -23.16 -8.76 34.48
C ILE A 376 -24.15 -9.93 34.45
N THR A 377 -24.41 -10.54 35.61
CA THR A 377 -25.36 -11.65 35.72
C THR A 377 -26.80 -11.17 35.47
N LYS A 378 -27.18 -9.99 35.96
CA LYS A 378 -28.51 -9.37 35.74
C LYS A 378 -28.74 -8.87 34.30
N VAL A 379 -27.68 -8.60 33.54
CA VAL A 379 -27.78 -8.19 32.12
C VAL A 379 -27.90 -9.41 31.21
N ALA A 380 -27.19 -10.50 31.53
CA ALA A 380 -27.30 -11.76 30.79
C ALA A 380 -28.72 -12.36 30.83
N GLU A 381 -29.47 -12.15 31.92
CA GLU A 381 -30.85 -12.63 32.07
C GLU A 381 -31.91 -11.79 31.31
N ARG A 382 -31.54 -10.64 30.72
CA ARG A 382 -32.48 -9.78 29.97
C ARG A 382 -32.44 -9.94 28.45
N ASP A 383 -31.34 -10.45 27.88
CA ASP A 383 -31.15 -10.50 26.42
C ASP A 383 -31.80 -11.71 25.73
N ASP A 384 -32.36 -12.67 26.49
CA ASP A 384 -33.11 -13.81 25.93
C ASP A 384 -34.55 -13.47 25.48
N SER A 385 -34.94 -12.18 25.47
CA SER A 385 -36.35 -11.79 25.29
C SER A 385 -36.69 -10.94 24.07
N ILE A 386 -35.78 -10.68 23.11
CA ILE A 386 -36.15 -9.93 21.87
C ILE A 386 -35.58 -10.58 20.61
N SER A 387 -36.45 -11.34 19.95
CA SER A 387 -36.35 -11.84 18.58
C SER A 387 -36.95 -10.86 17.56
N SER A 388 -36.47 -10.99 16.32
CA SER A 388 -37.05 -10.67 15.00
C SER A 388 -37.13 -9.21 14.55
N GLU A 389 -36.35 -8.88 13.50
CA GLU A 389 -36.90 -8.58 12.17
C GLU A 389 -35.79 -8.53 11.09
N LYS A 390 -36.07 -9.18 9.94
CA LYS A 390 -35.26 -9.20 8.72
C LYS A 390 -36.01 -8.41 7.65
N GLU A 391 -35.34 -7.53 6.92
CA GLU A 391 -35.75 -7.15 5.57
C GLU A 391 -34.57 -7.14 4.58
N LEU A 392 -34.84 -7.78 3.43
CA LEU A 392 -34.03 -7.90 2.22
C LEU A 392 -34.29 -6.71 1.30
N ILE A 393 -33.25 -6.13 0.69
CA ILE A 393 -33.35 -5.54 -0.66
C ILE A 393 -32.12 -5.92 -1.49
N ASP A 394 -32.42 -6.49 -2.65
CA ASP A 394 -31.54 -7.00 -3.70
C ASP A 394 -31.26 -5.90 -4.74
N ALA A 395 -30.06 -5.85 -5.31
CA ALA A 395 -29.76 -4.99 -6.46
C ALA A 395 -28.56 -5.53 -7.27
N ASN A 396 -28.89 -6.33 -8.28
CA ASN A 396 -28.02 -6.70 -9.39
C ASN A 396 -27.69 -5.47 -10.26
N LEU A 397 -26.40 -5.22 -10.48
CA LEU A 397 -25.91 -4.34 -11.56
C LEU A 397 -24.61 -4.92 -12.12
N GLU A 398 -24.71 -5.63 -13.25
CA GLU A 398 -23.56 -5.92 -14.13
C GLU A 398 -23.07 -4.63 -14.81
N PRO A 399 -21.75 -4.39 -14.93
CA PRO A 399 -21.22 -3.42 -15.88
C PRO A 399 -20.71 -4.11 -17.15
N LYS A 400 -21.45 -3.87 -18.24
CA LYS A 400 -20.98 -4.02 -19.63
C LYS A 400 -19.94 -2.93 -19.96
N GLY A 401 -18.96 -3.30 -20.80
CA GLY A 401 -18.24 -2.35 -21.67
C GLY A 401 -16.75 -2.19 -21.40
N TYR A 402 -15.94 -3.21 -21.72
CA TYR A 402 -14.47 -3.07 -21.76
C TYR A 402 -14.04 -2.33 -23.02
N ILE A 403 -13.48 -1.13 -22.87
CA ILE A 403 -12.68 -0.48 -23.90
C ILE A 403 -11.26 -1.05 -23.82
N SER A 404 -10.83 -1.72 -24.89
CA SER A 404 -9.52 -2.41 -25.00
C SER A 404 -8.34 -1.43 -25.10
N TRP A 405 -8.00 -0.76 -23.99
CA TRP A 405 -6.67 -0.16 -23.76
C TRP A 405 -5.76 -1.05 -22.91
N PHE A 406 -6.36 -2.09 -22.34
CA PHE A 406 -5.67 -3.16 -21.67
C PHE A 406 -5.31 -4.19 -22.70
#